data_AF-A0AAN8FND2-F1
#
_entry.id   AF-A0AAN8FND2-F1
#
_cell.length_a   1.000
_cell.length_b   1.000
_cell.length_c   1.000
_cell.angle_alpha   90.00
_cell.angle_beta   90.00
_cell.angle_gamma   90.00
#
_symmetry.space_group_name_H-M   'P 1'
#
loop_
_entity.id
_entity.type
_entity.pdbx_description
1 polymer ?
#
loop_
_entity_poly.entity_id
_entity_poly.type
_entity_poly.pdbx_seq_one_letter_code
_entity_poly.pdbx_strand_id
1 'polypeptide(L)'
;MSDQIAGFDYENVAQNKKIENQQETVNRTVLSKMLKIIGIPNAERKSVKELVKKFLNEIVKYVNKDDNEPLGWVQSAGGNGDSMNIKAEMSSAFWTFYVDKGRRHLLEYNRINGTSIKVYRGQTLHVSDLESLSLYLRRRIRSYCVERKLLVPEVTVKGSYLTMINHSSDSKESSHGRKRECDRVENIPKIAKMSNDQVC
;
A
#
# COMPACT_ATOMS: atom_id res chain seq x y z
N MET A 1 -26.53 27.06 25.24
CA MET A 1 -26.35 26.57 26.62
C MET A 1 -25.20 25.60 26.56
N SER A 2 -24.05 26.06 27.03
CA SER A 2 -22.78 25.33 27.03
C SER A 2 -22.71 24.51 28.31
N ASP A 3 -22.71 23.18 28.18
CA ASP A 3 -22.53 22.28 29.32
C ASP A 3 -21.08 22.37 29.80
N GLN A 4 -20.88 23.20 30.82
CA GLN A 4 -19.61 23.36 31.52
C GLN A 4 -19.56 22.33 32.66
N ILE A 5 -18.77 21.27 32.48
CA ILE A 5 -18.51 20.29 33.54
C ILE A 5 -17.52 20.93 34.52
N ALA A 6 -17.92 21.11 35.78
CA ALA A 6 -17.10 21.75 36.80
C ALA A 6 -15.83 20.92 37.12
N GLY A 7 -14.66 21.54 37.06
CA GLY A 7 -13.39 20.99 37.57
C GLY A 7 -12.20 20.98 36.62
N PHE A 8 -12.34 21.39 35.36
CA PHE A 8 -11.23 21.46 34.40
C PHE A 8 -11.36 22.68 33.48
N ASP A 9 -10.53 23.70 33.71
CA ASP A 9 -10.43 24.92 32.88
C ASP A 9 -9.61 24.68 31.59
N TYR A 10 -9.95 23.63 30.84
CA TYR A 10 -9.43 23.45 29.48
C TYR A 10 -10.53 23.76 28.48
N GLU A 11 -10.25 24.61 27.50
CA GLU A 11 -11.14 24.83 26.37
C GLU A 11 -11.56 23.47 25.78
N ASN A 12 -12.88 23.26 25.67
CA ASN A 12 -13.50 22.01 25.20
C ASN A 12 -13.19 21.68 23.71
N VAL A 13 -12.28 22.45 23.10
CA VAL A 13 -11.99 22.55 21.67
C VAL A 13 -11.22 21.32 21.13
N ALA A 14 -10.62 20.50 22.00
CA ALA A 14 -9.81 19.35 21.57
C ALA A 14 -10.46 17.97 21.78
N GLN A 15 -11.63 17.86 22.44
CA GLN A 15 -12.23 16.55 22.73
C GLN A 15 -12.80 15.89 21.47
N ASN A 16 -13.55 16.63 20.65
CA ASN A 16 -14.13 16.11 19.40
C ASN A 16 -13.04 15.61 18.44
N LYS A 17 -11.95 16.37 18.29
CA LYS A 17 -10.82 15.96 17.45
C LYS A 17 -10.12 14.69 17.97
N LYS A 18 -10.03 14.51 19.29
CA LYS A 18 -9.50 13.27 19.89
C LYS A 18 -10.41 12.08 19.59
N ILE A 19 -11.73 12.26 19.72
CA ILE A 19 -12.73 11.22 19.42
C ILE A 19 -12.66 10.83 17.94
N GLU A 20 -12.60 11.81 17.03
CA GLU A 20 -12.46 11.57 15.59
C GLU A 20 -11.18 10.79 15.25
N ASN A 21 -10.03 11.18 15.84
CA ASN A 21 -8.77 10.47 15.64
C ASN A 21 -8.81 9.03 16.18
N GLN A 22 -9.48 8.82 17.32
CA GLN A 22 -9.68 7.48 17.88
C GLN A 22 -10.57 6.63 16.96
N GLN A 23 -11.69 7.19 16.49
CA GLN A 23 -12.58 6.50 15.56
C GLN A 23 -11.86 6.15 14.25
N GLU A 24 -11.05 7.05 13.71
CA GLU A 24 -10.24 6.81 12.52
C GLU A 24 -9.22 5.67 12.75
N THR A 25 -8.62 5.59 13.94
CA THR A 25 -7.69 4.51 14.29
C THR A 25 -8.40 3.15 14.33
N VAL A 26 -9.61 3.09 14.89
CA VAL A 26 -10.46 1.90 14.88
C VAL A 26 -10.83 1.52 13.44
N ASN A 27 -11.30 2.49 12.65
CA ASN A 27 -11.69 2.28 11.26
C ASN A 27 -10.53 1.74 10.41
N ARG A 28 -9.32 2.28 10.59
CA ARG A 28 -8.12 1.77 9.91
C ARG A 28 -7.84 0.32 10.26
N THR A 29 -7.94 -0.03 11.53
CA THR A 29 -7.69 -1.40 12.01
C THR A 29 -8.69 -2.37 11.39
N VAL A 30 -9.99 -2.04 11.42
CA VAL A 30 -11.06 -2.88 10.85
C VAL A 30 -10.90 -3.01 9.34
N LEU A 31 -10.78 -1.89 8.62
CA LEU A 31 -10.69 -1.91 7.15
C LEU A 31 -9.40 -2.57 6.65
N SER A 32 -8.32 -2.52 7.44
CA SER A 32 -7.09 -3.22 7.09
C SER A 32 -7.26 -4.75 7.05
N LYS A 33 -8.26 -5.32 7.71
CA LYS A 33 -8.56 -6.75 7.62
C LYS A 33 -9.47 -7.09 6.45
N MET A 34 -10.12 -6.09 5.86
CA MET A 34 -11.06 -6.27 4.77
C MET A 34 -10.34 -6.29 3.43
N LEU A 35 -10.72 -7.24 2.58
CA LEU A 35 -10.25 -7.41 1.22
C LEU A 35 -11.41 -7.21 0.26
N LYS A 36 -11.17 -6.47 -0.83
CA LYS A 36 -12.10 -6.30 -1.94
C LYS A 36 -11.49 -6.90 -3.19
N ILE A 37 -12.11 -7.96 -3.70
CA ILE A 37 -11.72 -8.62 -4.94
C ILE A 37 -12.72 -8.17 -6.02
N ILE A 38 -12.21 -7.66 -7.13
CA ILE A 38 -13.01 -7.05 -8.20
C ILE A 38 -12.76 -7.81 -9.50
N GLY A 39 -13.84 -8.08 -10.24
CA GLY A 39 -13.76 -8.60 -11.59
C GLY A 39 -13.53 -10.10 -11.70
N ILE A 40 -13.96 -10.90 -10.71
CA ILE A 40 -13.87 -12.37 -10.80
C ILE A 40 -14.87 -12.86 -11.87
N PRO A 41 -14.44 -13.57 -12.91
CA PRO A 41 -15.35 -14.09 -13.93
C PRO A 41 -16.33 -15.11 -13.34
N ASN A 42 -17.63 -14.92 -13.62
CA ASN A 42 -18.72 -15.71 -13.10
C ASN A 42 -19.84 -15.96 -14.14
N ALA A 43 -19.47 -16.49 -15.31
CA ALA A 43 -20.45 -16.86 -16.35
C ALA A 43 -21.48 -17.88 -15.86
N GLU A 44 -21.06 -18.80 -14.99
CA GLU A 44 -21.90 -19.88 -14.44
C GLU A 44 -22.76 -19.46 -13.24
N ARG A 45 -22.76 -18.17 -12.84
CA ARG A 45 -23.51 -17.67 -11.68
C ARG A 45 -23.27 -18.48 -10.40
N LYS A 46 -22.02 -18.88 -10.17
CA LYS A 46 -21.56 -19.56 -8.96
C LYS A 46 -21.87 -18.73 -7.72
N SER A 47 -22.10 -19.44 -6.62
CA SER A 47 -22.29 -18.82 -5.31
C SER A 47 -21.02 -18.11 -4.85
N VAL A 48 -21.19 -17.15 -3.95
CA VAL A 48 -20.08 -16.39 -3.37
C VAL A 48 -19.03 -17.31 -2.73
N LYS A 49 -19.47 -18.39 -2.06
CA LYS A 49 -18.58 -19.36 -1.42
C LYS A 49 -17.73 -20.13 -2.44
N GLU A 50 -18.32 -20.52 -3.57
CA GLU A 50 -17.60 -21.21 -4.64
C GLU A 50 -16.59 -20.30 -5.32
N LEU A 51 -16.92 -19.03 -5.51
CA LEU A 51 -16.00 -18.05 -6.09
C LEU A 51 -14.81 -17.76 -5.18
N VAL A 52 -15.01 -17.77 -3.86
CA VAL A 52 -13.89 -17.69 -2.91
C VAL A 52 -13.02 -18.93 -2.98
N LYS A 53 -13.60 -20.13 -3.05
CA LYS A 53 -12.82 -21.37 -3.24
C LYS A 53 -12.03 -21.34 -4.55
N LYS A 54 -12.65 -20.91 -5.65
CA LYS A 54 -11.99 -20.71 -6.94
C LYS A 54 -10.82 -19.72 -6.82
N PHE A 55 -11.06 -18.58 -6.18
CA PHE A 55 -10.02 -17.57 -5.97
C PHE A 55 -8.84 -18.11 -5.17
N LEU A 56 -9.09 -18.79 -4.06
CA LEU A 56 -8.04 -19.34 -3.20
C LEU A 56 -7.25 -20.46 -3.89
N ASN A 57 -7.94 -21.40 -4.56
CA ASN A 57 -7.32 -22.62 -5.07
C ASN A 57 -6.74 -22.45 -6.48
N GLU A 58 -7.48 -21.83 -7.39
CA GLU A 58 -7.11 -21.75 -8.81
C GLU A 58 -6.28 -20.48 -9.10
N ILE A 59 -6.68 -19.34 -8.51
CA ILE A 59 -6.14 -18.03 -8.87
C ILE A 59 -4.89 -17.70 -8.05
N VAL A 60 -5.02 -17.74 -6.72
CA VAL A 60 -3.93 -17.35 -5.80
C VAL A 60 -3.11 -18.57 -5.35
N LYS A 61 -3.67 -19.78 -5.45
CA LYS A 61 -3.05 -21.06 -5.08
C LYS A 61 -2.55 -21.07 -3.63
N TYR A 62 -3.42 -20.73 -2.68
CA TYR A 62 -3.12 -20.76 -1.26
C TYR A 62 -3.14 -22.19 -0.71
N VAL A 63 -2.10 -22.60 0.03
CA VAL A 63 -1.86 -24.01 0.44
C VAL A 63 -1.77 -24.21 1.96
N ASN A 64 -1.99 -23.16 2.76
CA ASN A 64 -1.85 -23.29 4.22
C ASN A 64 -3.01 -24.15 4.79
N LYS A 65 -2.65 -25.26 5.45
CA LYS A 65 -3.62 -26.19 6.05
C LYS A 65 -4.05 -25.80 7.46
N ASP A 66 -3.24 -25.00 8.15
CA ASP A 66 -3.54 -24.56 9.52
C ASP A 66 -4.56 -23.40 9.53
N ASP A 67 -4.75 -22.76 8.39
CA ASP A 67 -5.68 -21.66 8.19
C ASP A 67 -6.99 -22.16 7.58
N ASN A 68 -7.94 -22.51 8.45
CA ASN A 68 -9.24 -23.08 8.05
C ASN A 68 -10.13 -22.06 7.31
N GLU A 69 -9.95 -20.76 7.55
CA GLU A 69 -10.77 -19.70 6.98
C GLU A 69 -9.91 -18.49 6.57
N PRO A 70 -9.14 -18.60 5.46
CA PRO A 70 -8.28 -17.52 5.00
C PRO A 70 -9.06 -16.28 4.54
N LEU A 71 -10.30 -16.47 4.09
CA LEU A 71 -11.24 -15.43 3.70
C LEU A 71 -12.60 -15.70 4.37
N GLY A 72 -12.85 -15.03 5.49
CA GLY A 72 -14.09 -15.07 6.25
C GLY A 72 -15.03 -13.92 5.92
N TRP A 73 -16.22 -13.91 6.54
CA TRP A 73 -17.22 -12.83 6.42
C TRP A 73 -17.49 -12.39 4.97
N VAL A 74 -17.61 -13.38 4.09
CA VAL A 74 -17.66 -13.11 2.65
C VAL A 74 -19.01 -12.53 2.26
N GLN A 75 -18.98 -11.42 1.54
CA GLN A 75 -20.14 -10.68 1.05
C GLN A 75 -19.99 -10.37 -0.45
N SER A 76 -21.12 -10.42 -1.16
CA SER A 76 -21.16 -9.91 -2.54
C SER A 76 -21.06 -8.39 -2.52
N ALA A 77 -20.21 -7.85 -3.39
CA ALA A 77 -20.01 -6.41 -3.56
C ALA A 77 -20.54 -5.91 -4.92
N GLY A 78 -21.55 -6.61 -5.44
CA GLY A 78 -22.13 -6.37 -6.77
C GLY A 78 -21.38 -7.10 -7.88
N GLY A 79 -21.85 -6.92 -9.11
CA GLY A 79 -21.23 -7.50 -10.31
C GLY A 79 -21.34 -6.55 -11.49
N ASN A 80 -20.42 -6.70 -12.43
CA ASN A 80 -20.40 -5.97 -13.69
C ASN A 80 -20.51 -7.00 -14.81
N GLY A 81 -21.70 -7.15 -15.41
CA GLY A 81 -21.96 -8.15 -16.45
C GLY A 81 -21.65 -9.57 -15.96
N ASP A 82 -20.73 -10.25 -16.66
CA ASP A 82 -20.30 -11.62 -16.34
C ASP A 82 -19.24 -11.70 -15.24
N SER A 83 -18.96 -10.59 -14.55
CA SER A 83 -17.98 -10.55 -13.47
C SER A 83 -18.61 -10.20 -12.13
N MET A 84 -18.08 -10.77 -11.06
CA MET A 84 -18.55 -10.56 -9.70
C MET A 84 -17.47 -9.95 -8.83
N ASN A 85 -17.88 -9.08 -7.91
CA ASN A 85 -17.04 -8.46 -6.92
C ASN A 85 -17.37 -9.05 -5.54
N ILE A 86 -16.33 -9.28 -4.75
CA ILE A 86 -16.43 -9.91 -3.43
C ILE A 86 -15.73 -9.01 -2.42
N LYS A 87 -16.32 -8.91 -1.23
CA LYS A 87 -15.68 -8.41 -0.02
C LYS A 87 -15.53 -9.55 0.97
N ALA A 88 -14.40 -9.65 1.65
CA ALA A 88 -14.15 -10.67 2.66
C ALA A 88 -13.20 -10.12 3.72
N GLU A 89 -13.34 -10.60 4.95
CA GLU A 89 -12.31 -10.44 5.97
C GLU A 89 -11.20 -11.46 5.69
N MET A 90 -9.94 -11.04 5.75
CA MET A 90 -8.80 -11.90 5.47
C MET A 90 -8.03 -12.27 6.73
N SER A 91 -7.49 -13.48 6.76
CA SER A 91 -6.55 -13.88 7.80
C SER A 91 -5.19 -13.20 7.60
N SER A 92 -4.45 -13.04 8.70
CA SER A 92 -3.08 -12.48 8.66
C SER A 92 -2.12 -13.38 7.85
N ALA A 93 -2.27 -14.70 7.98
CA ALA A 93 -1.47 -15.68 7.27
C ALA A 93 -1.71 -15.59 5.75
N PHE A 94 -2.99 -15.47 5.34
CA PHE A 94 -3.35 -15.27 3.94
C PHE A 94 -2.75 -13.98 3.39
N TRP A 95 -2.87 -12.86 4.10
CA TRP A 95 -2.34 -11.58 3.62
C TRP A 95 -0.83 -11.62 3.39
N THR A 96 -0.09 -12.21 4.33
CA THR A 96 1.36 -12.36 4.23
C THR A 96 1.74 -13.19 3.01
N PHE A 97 1.05 -14.32 2.79
CA PHE A 97 1.24 -15.14 1.59
C PHE A 97 0.87 -14.38 0.30
N TYR A 98 -0.23 -13.61 0.33
CA TYR A 98 -0.72 -12.89 -0.83
C TYR A 98 0.27 -11.83 -1.31
N VAL A 99 0.87 -11.08 -0.39
CA VAL A 99 1.87 -10.05 -0.71
C VAL A 99 3.14 -10.68 -1.29
N ASP A 100 3.58 -11.82 -0.76
CA ASP A 100 4.80 -12.50 -1.21
C ASP A 100 4.63 -13.21 -2.56
N LYS A 101 3.70 -14.16 -2.63
CA LYS A 101 3.51 -15.06 -3.79
C LYS A 101 2.18 -14.87 -4.49
N GLY A 102 1.10 -14.68 -3.73
CA GLY A 102 -0.26 -14.68 -4.28
C GLY A 102 -0.50 -13.59 -5.34
N ARG A 103 0.11 -12.41 -5.20
CA ARG A 103 0.02 -11.34 -6.20
C ARG A 103 0.62 -11.75 -7.55
N ARG A 104 1.71 -12.51 -7.56
CA ARG A 104 2.33 -13.00 -8.81
C ARG A 104 1.43 -14.05 -9.48
N HIS A 105 0.86 -14.96 -8.70
CA HIS A 105 -0.08 -15.96 -9.23
C HIS A 105 -1.33 -15.32 -9.83
N LEU A 106 -1.88 -14.30 -9.17
CA LEU A 106 -3.01 -13.53 -9.69
C LEU A 106 -2.69 -12.86 -11.03
N LEU A 107 -1.51 -12.24 -11.16
CA LEU A 107 -1.08 -11.60 -12.40
C LEU A 107 -0.90 -12.62 -13.53
N GLU A 108 -0.32 -13.78 -13.23
CA GLU A 108 -0.14 -14.84 -14.22
C GLU A 108 -1.48 -15.43 -14.66
N TYR A 109 -2.41 -15.66 -13.73
CA TYR A 109 -3.77 -16.08 -14.04
C TYR A 109 -4.47 -15.07 -14.95
N ASN A 110 -4.36 -13.77 -14.66
CA ASN A 110 -4.91 -12.70 -15.48
C ASN A 110 -4.32 -12.70 -16.90
N ARG A 111 -3.01 -12.94 -17.02
CA ARG A 111 -2.30 -13.00 -18.31
C ARG A 111 -2.76 -14.18 -19.16
N ILE A 112 -2.91 -15.36 -18.56
CA ILE A 112 -3.29 -16.61 -19.25
C ILE A 112 -4.76 -16.56 -19.68
N ASN A 113 -5.65 -16.13 -18.79
CA ASN A 113 -7.10 -16.20 -19.02
C ASN A 113 -7.68 -14.93 -19.65
N GLY A 114 -6.86 -13.90 -19.90
CA GLY A 114 -7.33 -12.60 -20.40
C GLY A 114 -8.25 -11.87 -19.42
N THR A 115 -8.13 -12.14 -18.11
CA THR A 115 -8.98 -11.55 -17.08
C THR A 115 -8.32 -10.33 -16.44
N SER A 116 -9.13 -9.42 -15.90
CA SER A 116 -8.63 -8.24 -15.17
C SER A 116 -9.08 -8.27 -13.71
N ILE A 117 -8.72 -9.33 -12.99
CA ILE A 117 -9.03 -9.45 -11.56
C ILE A 117 -8.11 -8.55 -10.77
N LYS A 118 -8.69 -7.73 -9.89
CA LYS A 118 -7.96 -6.79 -9.04
C LYS A 118 -8.31 -7.03 -7.58
N VAL A 119 -7.32 -6.93 -6.72
CA VAL A 119 -7.47 -7.10 -5.28
C VAL A 119 -7.03 -5.82 -4.60
N TYR A 120 -7.91 -5.28 -3.77
CA TYR A 120 -7.67 -4.08 -2.97
C TYR A 120 -7.84 -4.41 -1.50
N ARG A 121 -6.95 -3.86 -0.68
CA ARG A 121 -7.11 -3.87 0.76
C ARG A 121 -8.00 -2.70 1.16
N GLY A 122 -8.88 -2.90 2.15
CA GLY A 122 -9.72 -1.83 2.68
C GLY A 122 -8.87 -0.71 3.26
N GLN A 123 -9.28 0.53 2.98
CA GLN A 123 -8.67 1.75 3.49
C GLN A 123 -9.79 2.71 3.91
N THR A 124 -9.52 3.59 4.87
CA THR A 124 -10.46 4.65 5.24
C THR A 124 -10.57 5.69 4.13
N LEU A 125 -11.71 6.39 4.07
CA LEU A 125 -11.93 7.47 3.11
C LEU A 125 -10.83 8.52 3.21
N HIS A 126 -10.47 8.92 4.43
CA HIS A 126 -9.38 9.86 4.68
C HIS A 126 -8.04 9.42 4.07
N VAL A 127 -7.68 8.14 4.18
CA VAL A 127 -6.44 7.62 3.57
C VAL A 127 -6.55 7.60 2.04
N SER A 128 -7.67 7.11 1.51
CA SER A 128 -7.95 7.04 0.08
C SER A 128 -7.93 8.43 -0.58
N ASP A 129 -8.50 9.44 0.07
CA ASP A 129 -8.57 10.81 -0.42
C ASP A 129 -7.18 11.45 -0.42
N LEU A 130 -6.37 11.22 0.61
CA LEU A 130 -4.99 11.70 0.65
C LEU A 130 -4.11 11.06 -0.44
N GLU A 131 -4.26 9.76 -0.69
CA GLU A 131 -3.58 9.08 -1.79
C GLU A 131 -4.03 9.61 -3.16
N SER A 132 -5.32 9.86 -3.32
CA SER A 132 -5.88 10.44 -4.55
C SER A 132 -5.38 11.87 -4.78
N LEU A 133 -5.33 12.67 -3.72
CA LEU A 133 -4.81 14.03 -3.74
C LEU A 133 -3.32 14.06 -4.07
N SER A 134 -2.51 13.19 -3.47
CA SER A 134 -1.06 13.13 -3.74
C SER A 134 -0.76 12.75 -5.20
N LEU A 135 -1.54 11.81 -5.76
CA LEU A 135 -1.47 11.46 -7.18
C LEU A 135 -1.93 12.62 -8.09
N TYR A 136 -3.01 13.31 -7.71
CA TYR A 136 -3.47 14.50 -8.43
C TYR A 136 -2.42 15.61 -8.46
N LEU A 137 -1.84 15.94 -7.30
CA LEU A 137 -0.78 16.94 -7.18
C LEU A 137 0.44 16.55 -8.02
N ARG A 138 0.88 15.29 -7.98
CA ARG A 138 1.97 14.80 -8.85
C ARG A 138 1.67 15.04 -10.33
N ARG A 139 0.45 14.71 -10.79
CA ARG A 139 0.04 14.91 -12.18
C ARG A 139 0.00 16.40 -12.52
N ARG A 140 -0.52 17.23 -11.62
CA ARG A 140 -0.67 18.67 -11.81
C ARG A 140 0.68 19.38 -11.89
N ILE A 141 1.61 19.07 -10.98
CA ILE A 141 2.99 19.60 -10.98
C ILE A 141 3.69 19.24 -12.29
N ARG A 142 3.63 17.97 -12.71
CA ARG A 142 4.22 17.54 -13.98
C ARG A 142 3.64 18.28 -15.18
N SER A 143 2.32 18.40 -15.24
CA SER A 143 1.64 19.10 -16.35
C SER A 143 2.07 20.56 -16.40
N TYR A 144 2.11 21.23 -15.25
CA TYR A 144 2.54 22.63 -15.14
C TYR A 144 4.00 22.85 -15.59
N CYS A 145 4.92 21.96 -15.20
CA CYS A 145 6.32 22.03 -15.65
C CYS A 145 6.44 21.84 -17.16
N VAL A 146 5.71 20.88 -17.73
CA VAL A 146 5.70 20.62 -19.18
C VAL A 146 5.13 21.81 -19.96
N GLU A 147 3.98 22.35 -19.53
CA GLU A 147 3.33 23.51 -20.16
C GLU A 147 4.23 24.75 -20.19
N ARG A 148 5.02 24.95 -19.12
CA ARG A 148 5.95 26.08 -18.99
C ARG A 148 7.38 25.79 -19.45
N LYS A 149 7.63 24.61 -20.05
CA LYS A 149 8.97 24.16 -20.48
C LYS A 149 10.02 24.23 -19.36
N LEU A 150 9.61 23.98 -18.12
CA LEU A 150 10.47 23.89 -16.95
C LEU A 150 11.01 22.47 -16.81
N LEU A 151 12.15 22.32 -16.12
CA LEU A 151 12.66 21.00 -15.72
C LEU A 151 11.62 20.32 -14.83
N VAL A 152 11.27 19.08 -15.17
CA VAL A 152 10.29 18.29 -14.42
C VAL A 152 10.98 17.67 -13.21
N PRO A 153 10.61 18.05 -11.97
CA PRO A 153 11.19 17.44 -10.79
C PRO A 153 10.76 15.97 -10.67
N GLU A 154 11.61 15.14 -10.06
CA GLU A 154 11.24 13.78 -9.73
C GLU A 154 10.30 13.81 -8.54
N VAL A 155 9.00 13.66 -8.83
CA VAL A 155 7.95 13.58 -7.82
C VAL A 155 7.63 12.12 -7.54
N THR A 156 7.91 11.69 -6.31
CA THR A 156 7.61 10.35 -5.79
C THR A 156 6.51 10.43 -4.75
N VAL A 157 5.52 9.55 -4.87
CA VAL A 157 4.38 9.46 -3.95
C VAL A 157 4.50 8.16 -3.18
N LYS A 158 4.53 8.25 -1.85
CA LYS A 158 4.53 7.09 -0.94
C LYS A 158 3.35 7.21 0.00
N GLY A 159 2.22 6.61 -0.38
CA GLY A 159 0.95 6.75 0.32
C GLY A 159 0.47 8.20 0.30
N SER A 160 0.23 8.77 1.49
CA SER A 160 -0.20 10.17 1.66
C SER A 160 0.93 11.20 1.55
N TYR A 161 2.18 10.77 1.41
CA TYR A 161 3.34 11.67 1.37
C TYR A 161 3.85 11.86 -0.06
N LEU A 162 4.16 13.11 -0.39
CA LEU A 162 4.75 13.51 -1.66
C LEU A 162 6.17 14.04 -1.40
N THR A 163 7.15 13.44 -2.06
CA THR A 163 8.56 13.85 -1.99
C THR A 163 8.99 14.34 -3.36
N MET A 164 9.64 15.50 -3.40
CA MET A 164 10.18 16.09 -4.63
C MET A 164 11.70 16.10 -4.54
N ILE A 165 12.35 15.51 -5.53
CA ILE A 165 13.80 15.58 -5.70
C ILE A 165 14.06 16.53 -6.86
N ASN A 166 14.79 17.62 -6.59
CA ASN A 166 15.25 18.53 -7.61
C ASN A 166 16.61 18.07 -8.11
N HIS A 167 16.73 17.81 -9.41
CA HIS A 167 18.02 17.75 -10.07
C HIS A 167 18.46 19.19 -10.35
N SER A 168 18.94 19.89 -9.32
CA SER A 168 19.73 21.10 -9.56
C SER A 168 21.05 20.67 -10.19
N SER A 169 21.26 21.10 -11.43
CA SER A 169 22.56 21.11 -12.08
C SER A 169 23.62 21.68 -11.14
N ASP A 170 24.72 20.94 -10.96
CA ASP A 170 25.97 21.42 -10.38
C ASP A 170 26.42 22.71 -11.08
N SER A 171 26.13 23.85 -10.47
CA SER A 171 26.84 25.09 -10.69
C SER A 171 27.53 25.45 -9.39
N LYS A 172 28.85 25.25 -9.39
CA LYS A 172 29.82 25.62 -8.36
C LYS A 172 29.52 26.99 -7.78
N GLU A 173 29.44 27.09 -6.46
CA GLU A 173 30.08 28.20 -5.75
C GLU A 173 30.51 27.80 -4.34
N SER A 174 31.76 28.13 -4.07
CA SER A 174 32.53 27.82 -2.88
C SER A 174 32.34 28.95 -1.86
N SER A 175 31.96 28.63 -0.62
CA SER A 175 32.41 29.41 0.54
C SER A 175 32.23 28.64 1.87
N HIS A 176 33.32 27.99 2.28
CA HIS A 176 33.94 28.07 3.62
C HIS A 176 33.09 28.01 4.91
N GLY A 177 33.38 26.96 5.70
CA GLY A 177 33.27 26.91 7.18
C GLY A 177 32.16 25.97 7.67
N ARG A 178 32.36 24.93 8.50
CA ARG A 178 33.46 24.45 9.34
C ARG A 178 33.39 22.92 9.45
N LYS A 179 34.54 22.25 9.27
CA LYS A 179 34.91 20.94 9.85
C LYS A 179 34.78 21.03 11.40
N ARG A 180 34.46 20.05 12.25
CA ARG A 180 34.52 18.57 12.37
C ARG A 180 33.40 18.21 13.39
N GLU A 181 32.86 17.00 13.55
CA GLU A 181 33.51 15.74 13.89
C GLU A 181 32.37 14.71 14.04
N CYS A 182 32.37 13.66 13.21
CA CYS A 182 31.52 12.49 13.40
C CYS A 182 32.44 11.30 13.58
N ASP A 183 32.60 10.85 14.83
CA ASP A 183 33.21 9.56 15.13
C ASP A 183 32.23 8.46 14.73
N ARG A 184 32.50 7.84 13.57
CA ARG A 184 31.94 6.55 13.17
C ARG A 184 33.05 5.53 13.24
N VAL A 185 33.03 4.70 14.28
CA VAL A 185 33.82 3.47 14.35
C VAL A 185 33.16 2.44 13.44
N GLU A 186 33.64 2.31 12.21
CA GLU A 186 33.43 1.12 11.39
C GLU A 186 34.66 0.22 11.53
N ASN A 187 34.46 -1.00 12.03
CA ASN A 187 35.46 -2.05 12.03
C ASN A 187 34.83 -3.29 11.40
N ILE A 188 35.11 -3.52 10.11
CA ILE A 188 34.86 -4.80 9.42
C ILE A 188 36.14 -5.14 8.63
N PRO A 189 36.74 -6.33 8.83
CA PRO A 189 37.98 -6.71 8.19
C PRO A 189 37.78 -7.14 6.73
N LYS A 190 38.77 -6.77 5.90
CA LYS A 190 38.94 -7.16 4.49
C LYS A 190 39.36 -8.63 4.41
N ILE A 191 38.62 -9.44 3.64
CA ILE A 191 39.09 -10.74 3.15
C ILE A 191 39.76 -10.50 1.79
N ALA A 192 41.07 -10.71 1.76
CA ALA A 192 41.88 -10.69 0.54
C ALA A 192 41.71 -11.99 -0.24
N LYS A 193 41.65 -11.84 -1.57
CA LYS A 193 41.74 -12.91 -2.56
C LYS A 193 43.14 -13.51 -2.54
N MET A 194 43.24 -14.84 -2.60
CA MET A 194 44.40 -15.51 -3.17
C MET A 194 43.90 -16.51 -4.21
N SER A 195 44.14 -16.16 -5.47
CA SER A 195 44.25 -17.08 -6.60
C SER A 195 45.63 -17.74 -6.50
N ASN A 196 45.70 -19.06 -6.66
CA ASN A 196 46.92 -19.76 -7.04
C ASN A 196 46.53 -20.82 -8.07
N ASP A 197 46.91 -20.56 -9.31
CA ASP A 197 46.95 -21.53 -10.39
C ASP A 197 48.29 -22.28 -10.40
N GLN A 198 48.26 -23.46 -11.04
CA GLN A 198 49.36 -24.34 -11.47
C GLN A 198 49.90 -25.29 -10.37
N VAL A 199 50.09 -26.59 -10.59
CA VAL A 199 50.75 -27.30 -11.70
C VAL A 199 50.39 -28.82 -11.67
N CYS A 200 50.31 -29.46 -12.85
CA CYS A 200 50.26 -30.92 -13.16
C CYS A 200 48.98 -31.71 -12.84
#